data_AF-Q4TZQ7-F1
#
_entry.id   AF-Q4TZQ7-F1
#
_cell.length_a   1.000
_cell.length_b   1.000
_cell.length_c   1.000
_cell.angle_alpha   90.00
_cell.angle_beta   90.00
_cell.angle_gamma   90.00
#
_symmetry.space_group_name_H-M   'P 1'
#
loop_
_entity.id
_entity.type
_entity.pdbx_description
1 polymer ?
#
loop_
_entity_poly.entity_id
_entity_poly.type
_entity_poly.pdbx_seq_one_letter_code
_entity_poly.pdbx_strand_id
1 'polypeptide(L)'
;VFDDPITLDNNLHSTPVGRAQGFYVYDKKDIFTAWMGFSFVFNSTRHKGSINFAGADPLSNKTRDISVVGGTGDFFMARGIATLMTDAFEGDVYF
;
A
#
# COMPACT_ATOMS: atom_id res chain seq x y z
N VAL A 1 -10.04 4.74 -4.74
CA VAL A 1 -8.87 5.00 -5.62
C VAL A 1 -8.00 6.00 -4.91
N PHE A 2 -6.69 5.82 -4.92
CA PHE A 2 -5.76 6.64 -4.15
C PHE A 2 -4.42 6.82 -4.88
N ASP A 3 -3.71 7.89 -4.51
CA ASP A 3 -2.34 8.21 -4.92
C ASP A 3 -1.64 8.86 -3.72
N ASP A 4 -1.12 8.02 -2.84
CA ASP A 4 -0.72 8.42 -1.49
C ASP A 4 0.81 8.51 -1.37
N PRO A 5 1.34 9.46 -0.57
CA PRO A 5 2.78 9.55 -0.34
C PRO A 5 3.28 8.37 0.51
N ILE A 6 4.45 7.82 0.16
CA ILE A 6 5.17 6.85 1.00
C ILE A 6 6.29 7.60 1.71
N THR A 7 6.25 7.67 3.04
CA THR A 7 7.25 8.33 3.88
C THR A 7 8.03 7.30 4.70
N LEU A 8 9.22 7.67 5.19
CA LEU A 8 10.05 6.80 6.04
C LEU A 8 9.67 6.88 7.53
N ASP A 9 8.92 7.90 7.91
CA ASP A 9 8.37 8.13 9.23
C ASP A 9 6.85 8.32 9.16
N ASN A 10 6.18 8.39 10.31
CA ASN A 10 4.73 8.52 10.41
C ASN A 10 4.25 9.97 10.19
N ASN A 11 5.05 10.83 9.57
CA ASN A 11 4.69 12.21 9.26
C ASN A 11 4.33 12.34 7.79
N LEU A 12 3.05 12.59 7.50
CA LEU A 12 2.51 12.74 6.15
C LEU A 12 3.12 13.92 5.36
N HIS A 13 3.74 14.89 6.04
CA HIS A 13 4.42 16.02 5.41
C HIS A 13 5.90 15.78 5.14
N SER A 14 6.45 14.63 5.54
CA SER A 14 7.82 14.27 5.23
C SER A 14 8.02 14.05 3.73
N THR A 15 9.25 14.24 3.26
CA THR A 15 9.61 14.02 1.85
C THR A 15 9.27 12.59 1.42
N PRO A 16 8.39 12.39 0.42
CA PRO A 16 8.03 11.06 -0.03
C PRO A 16 9.21 10.35 -0.70
N VAL A 17 9.41 9.06 -0.40
CA VAL A 17 10.36 8.18 -1.10
C VAL A 17 9.75 7.52 -2.35
N GLY A 18 8.43 7.55 -2.45
CA GLY A 18 7.65 7.01 -3.56
C GLY A 18 6.17 7.37 -3.39
N ARG A 19 5.32 6.79 -4.23
CA ARG A 19 3.86 6.93 -4.14
C ARG A 19 3.18 5.58 -4.22
N ALA A 20 2.10 5.40 -3.45
CA ALA A 20 1.24 4.23 -3.53
C ALA A 20 0.03 4.58 -4.39
N GLN A 21 -0.10 3.92 -5.54
CA GLN A 21 -1.12 4.22 -6.54
C GLN A 21 -2.01 3.02 -6.78
N GLY A 22 -3.32 3.17 -6.62
CA GLY A 22 -4.24 2.06 -6.86
C GLY A 22 -5.63 2.28 -6.30
N PHE A 23 -6.25 1.19 -5.87
CA PHE A 23 -7.58 1.21 -5.31
C PHE A 23 -7.75 0.13 -4.25
N TYR A 24 -8.76 0.33 -3.42
CA TYR A 24 -9.31 -0.69 -2.55
C TYR A 24 -10.83 -0.66 -2.67
N VAL A 25 -11.46 -1.78 -2.33
CA VAL A 25 -12.92 -1.93 -2.29
C VAL A 25 -13.27 -2.65 -1.01
N TYR A 26 -14.22 -2.11 -0.24
CA TYR A 26 -14.80 -2.84 0.90
C TYR A 26 -15.62 -4.03 0.38
N ASP A 27 -15.30 -5.23 0.85
CA ASP A 27 -15.80 -6.48 0.29
C ASP A 27 -16.79 -7.23 1.21
N LYS A 28 -17.10 -6.67 2.38
CA LYS A 28 -18.09 -7.21 3.33
C LYS A 28 -19.07 -6.15 3.84
N LYS A 29 -20.26 -6.61 4.27
CA LYS A 29 -21.36 -5.76 4.75
C LYS A 29 -21.38 -5.60 6.27
N ASP A 30 -20.90 -6.62 6.97
CA ASP A 30 -21.01 -6.80 8.42
C ASP A 30 -19.74 -6.41 9.16
N ILE A 31 -18.59 -6.51 8.51
CA ILE A 31 -17.28 -6.17 9.06
C ILE A 31 -16.47 -5.35 8.06
N PHE A 32 -15.60 -4.47 8.56
CA PHE A 32 -14.66 -3.73 7.73
C PHE A 32 -13.54 -4.66 7.25
N THR A 33 -13.66 -5.11 6.01
CA THR A 33 -12.60 -5.77 5.26
C THR A 33 -12.53 -5.14 3.88
N ALA A 34 -11.35 -5.11 3.29
CA ALA A 34 -11.13 -4.58 1.97
C ALA A 34 -10.37 -5.57 1.10
N TRP A 35 -10.47 -5.41 -0.21
CA TRP A 35 -9.53 -5.97 -1.16
C TRP A 35 -8.74 -4.83 -1.79
N MET A 36 -7.41 -4.96 -1.85
CA MET A 36 -6.52 -3.91 -2.34
C MET A 36 -5.78 -4.37 -3.60
N GLY A 37 -5.65 -3.47 -4.56
CA GLY A 37 -4.79 -3.60 -5.72
C GLY A 37 -4.06 -2.28 -5.96
N PHE A 38 -2.74 -2.27 -5.77
CA PHE A 38 -1.95 -1.04 -5.87
C PHE A 38 -0.49 -1.30 -6.23
N SER A 39 0.21 -0.22 -6.58
CA SER A 39 1.63 -0.22 -6.89
C SER A 39 2.36 0.80 -6.04
N PHE A 40 3.51 0.42 -5.49
CA PHE A 40 4.51 1.40 -5.05
C PHE A 40 5.32 1.82 -6.26
N VAL A 41 5.32 3.12 -6.54
CA VAL A 41 6.05 3.74 -7.64
C VAL A 41 7.20 4.55 -7.08
N PHE A 42 8.42 4.14 -7.42
CA PHE A 42 9.65 4.79 -7.01
C PHE A 42 10.29 5.51 -8.21
N ASN A 43 10.63 6.78 -8.01
CA ASN A 43 11.36 7.58 -9.00
C ASN A 43 12.34 8.52 -8.29
N SER A 44 13.25 7.92 -7.52
CA SER A 44 14.28 8.64 -6.78
C SER A 44 15.67 8.30 -7.32
N THR A 45 16.70 8.95 -6.79
CA THR A 45 18.10 8.62 -7.09
C THR A 45 18.53 7.26 -6.53
N ARG A 46 17.81 6.71 -5.54
CA ARG A 46 18.12 5.42 -4.91
C ARG A 46 17.40 4.25 -5.57
N HIS A 47 16.13 4.45 -5.90
CA HIS A 47 15.26 3.43 -6.48
C HIS A 47 14.40 4.01 -7.59
N LYS A 48 14.34 3.29 -8.71
CA LYS A 48 13.53 3.59 -9.87
C LYS A 48 12.84 2.34 -10.40
N GLY A 49 11.52 2.31 -10.31
CA GLY A 49 10.72 1.14 -10.70
C GLY A 49 9.41 1.08 -9.93
N SER A 50 8.74 -0.07 -10.03
CA SER A 50 7.50 -0.31 -9.28
C SER A 50 7.46 -1.69 -8.64
N ILE A 51 6.75 -1.79 -7.52
CA ILE A 51 6.37 -3.04 -6.88
C ILE A 51 4.84 -3.10 -6.87
N ASN A 52 4.26 -4.20 -7.34
CA ASN A 52 2.82 -4.36 -7.48
C ASN A 52 2.28 -5.33 -6.43
N PHE A 53 1.14 -4.96 -5.85
CA PHE A 53 0.50 -5.68 -4.75
C PHE A 53 -0.96 -5.98 -5.09
N ALA A 54 -1.42 -7.16 -4.68
CA ALA A 54 -2.83 -7.54 -4.76
C ALA A 54 -3.18 -8.52 -3.65
N GLY A 55 -4.31 -8.30 -2.97
CA GLY A 55 -4.78 -9.22 -1.94
C GLY A 55 -5.87 -8.66 -1.05
N ALA A 56 -6.40 -9.54 -0.19
CA ALA A 56 -7.36 -9.18 0.83
C ALA A 56 -6.67 -8.49 2.01
N ASP A 57 -7.33 -7.47 2.55
CA ASP A 57 -6.93 -6.69 3.71
C ASP A 57 -8.01 -6.78 4.80
N PRO A 58 -7.95 -7.80 5.67
CA PRO A 58 -8.80 -7.88 6.84
C PRO A 58 -8.35 -6.86 7.90
N LEU A 59 -8.96 -5.67 7.88
CA LEU A 59 -8.64 -4.55 8.78
C LEU A 59 -8.80 -4.90 10.27
N SER A 60 -9.60 -5.92 10.62
CA SER A 60 -9.79 -6.39 12.00
C SER A 60 -8.54 -7.00 12.65
N ASN A 61 -7.54 -7.42 11.86
CA ASN A 61 -6.33 -8.03 12.39
C ASN A 61 -5.31 -6.96 12.83
N LYS A 62 -4.25 -7.32 13.57
CA LYS A 62 -3.15 -6.37 13.89
C LYS A 62 -2.06 -6.33 12.82
N THR A 63 -1.92 -7.40 12.04
CA THR A 63 -1.01 -7.48 10.89
C THR A 63 -1.70 -8.27 9.80
N ARG A 64 -1.43 -7.92 8.53
CA ARG A 64 -1.94 -8.65 7.36
C ARG A 64 -0.87 -8.75 6.31
N ASP A 65 -0.88 -9.84 5.58
CA ASP A 65 0.06 -10.07 4.49
C ASP A 65 -0.63 -9.87 3.14
N ILE A 66 -0.01 -9.07 2.28
CA ILE A 66 -0.43 -8.85 0.89
C ILE A 66 0.65 -9.34 -0.07
N SER A 67 0.23 -9.97 -1.16
CA SER A 67 1.16 -10.58 -2.12
C SER A 67 1.83 -9.51 -2.97
N VAL A 68 3.15 -9.59 -3.10
CA VAL A 68 3.90 -8.91 -4.17
C VAL A 68 3.77 -9.75 -5.43
N VAL A 69 2.97 -9.26 -6.37
CA VAL A 69 2.61 -9.99 -7.60
C VAL A 69 3.53 -9.69 -8.79
N GLY A 70 4.41 -8.70 -8.66
CA GLY A 70 5.41 -8.38 -9.67
C GLY A 70 6.11 -7.06 -9.40
N GLY A 71 7.04 -6.71 -10.29
CA GLY A 71 7.70 -5.41 -10.26
C GLY A 71 8.41 -5.06 -11.57
N THR A 72 8.81 -3.79 -11.69
CA THR A 72 9.49 -3.20 -12.85
C THR A 72 10.73 -2.42 -12.43
N GLY A 73 11.61 -2.09 -13.39
CA GLY A 73 12.84 -1.35 -13.10
C GLY A 73 13.75 -2.11 -12.15
N ASP A 74 14.21 -1.45 -11.08
CA ASP A 74 15.05 -2.05 -10.04
C ASP A 74 14.39 -3.28 -9.38
N PHE A 75 13.06 -3.39 -9.44
CA PHE A 75 12.28 -4.49 -8.87
C PHE A 75 11.78 -5.48 -9.93
N PHE A 76 12.42 -5.54 -11.10
CA PHE A 76 12.05 -6.47 -12.16
C PHE A 76 12.00 -7.92 -11.65
N MET A 77 10.89 -8.61 -11.92
CA MET A 77 10.63 -10.00 -11.49
C MET A 77 10.53 -10.19 -9.97
N ALA A 78 10.33 -9.12 -9.19
CA ALA A 78 10.09 -9.21 -7.75
C ALA A 78 8.86 -10.06 -7.43
N ARG A 79 9.00 -10.91 -6.41
CA ARG A 79 7.93 -11.71 -5.79
C ARG A 79 8.17 -11.73 -4.29
N GLY A 80 7.12 -11.87 -3.50
CA GLY A 80 7.23 -11.86 -2.05
C GLY A 80 5.93 -11.46 -1.37
N ILE A 81 6.07 -10.96 -0.15
CA ILE A 81 4.97 -10.59 0.74
C ILE A 81 5.30 -9.22 1.33
N ALA A 82 4.30 -8.37 1.46
CA ALA A 82 4.35 -7.17 2.30
C ALA A 82 3.41 -7.35 3.48
N THR A 83 3.88 -6.97 4.67
CA THR A 83 3.06 -7.01 5.89
C THR A 83 2.57 -5.60 6.22
N LEU A 84 1.26 -5.44 6.28
CA LEU A 84 0.57 -4.18 6.58
C LEU A 84 0.19 -4.12 8.07
N MET A 85 0.44 -2.98 8.71
CA MET A 85 0.02 -2.66 10.06
C MET A 85 -0.59 -1.26 10.09
N THR A 86 -1.88 -1.17 10.41
CA THR A 86 -2.57 0.11 10.58
C THR A 86 -2.07 0.79 11.85
N ASP A 87 -1.46 1.96 11.71
CA ASP A 87 -0.92 2.75 12.82
C ASP A 87 -1.98 3.68 13.44
N ALA A 88 -2.78 4.34 12.58
CA ALA A 88 -3.85 5.24 12.98
C ALA A 88 -5.09 5.04 12.10
N PHE A 89 -6.27 5.27 12.68
CA PHE A 89 -7.55 5.32 11.98
C PHE A 89 -8.39 6.43 12.59
N GLU A 90 -8.70 7.47 11.81
CA GLU A 90 -9.35 8.69 12.29
C GLU A 90 -10.87 8.72 12.01
N GLY A 91 -11.46 7.60 11.57
CA GLY A 91 -12.88 7.52 11.21
C GLY A 91 -13.18 8.10 9.82
N ASP A 92 -14.44 8.43 9.56
CA ASP A 92 -14.88 9.03 8.29
C ASP A 92 -14.48 10.51 8.17
N VAL A 93 -13.18 10.78 8.21
CA VAL A 93 -12.64 12.12 7.95
C VAL A 93 -11.46 12.02 6.98
N TYR A 94 -11.53 12.85 5.94
CA TYR A 94 -10.54 13.20 4.91
C TYR A 94 -10.68 12.52 3.53
N PHE A 95 -11.08 13.37 2.58
CA PHE A 95 -10.77 13.29 1.14
C PHE A 95 -9.58 14.19 0.84
#